data_AF-A0A8H9XGF4-F1
#
_entry.id   AF-A0A8H9XGF4-F1
#
_cell.length_a   1.000
_cell.length_b   1.000
_cell.length_c   1.000
_cell.angle_alpha   90.00
_cell.angle_beta   90.00
_cell.angle_gamma   90.00
#
_symmetry.space_group_name_H-M   'P 1'
#
loop_
_entity.id
_entity.type
_entity.pdbx_description
1 polymer ?
#
loop_
_entity_poly.entity_id
_entity_poly.type
_entity_poly.pdbx_seq_one_letter_code
_entity_poly.pdbx_strand_id
1 'polypeptide(L)'
;MIEAVLGAAAVAAAACAPLQALMEETLGPRGEIAAGAVAYVGLADAPGCTVSLRGGTELGAGVFEIASKIDSALAAQGWRRDPSADADGAGATAAGYVRDDRRLTVTVERDQPEAGPYAVVLGLRSASDR
;
A
#
# COMPACT_ATOMS: atom_id res chain seq x y z
N MET A 1 23.26 19.20 -3.83
CA MET A 1 22.02 18.45 -4.16
C MET A 1 22.17 16.93 -4.12
N ILE A 2 23.19 16.37 -3.42
CA ILE A 2 23.38 14.90 -3.33
C ILE A 2 22.94 14.37 -1.96
N GLU A 3 23.06 15.16 -0.89
CA GLU A 3 22.67 14.77 0.48
C GLU A 3 21.15 14.58 0.66
N ALA A 4 20.32 15.35 -0.06
CA ALA A 4 18.85 15.23 0.03
C ALA A 4 18.32 13.91 -0.58
N VAL A 5 19.00 13.36 -1.59
CA VAL A 5 18.59 12.12 -2.26
C VAL A 5 18.92 10.90 -1.40
N LEU A 6 20.05 10.94 -0.68
CA LEU A 6 20.45 9.91 0.29
C LEU A 6 19.49 9.86 1.49
N GLY A 7 19.04 11.03 1.97
CA GLY A 7 18.04 11.12 3.03
C GLY A 7 16.68 10.53 2.61
N ALA A 8 16.19 10.87 1.42
CA ALA A 8 14.91 10.35 0.91
C ALA A 8 14.93 8.82 0.71
N ALA A 9 16.03 8.26 0.21
CA ALA A 9 16.17 6.82 0.03
C ALA A 9 16.26 6.07 1.38
N ALA A 10 16.96 6.62 2.37
CA ALA A 10 17.04 6.05 3.72
C ALA A 10 15.68 6.11 4.45
N VAL A 11 14.96 7.21 4.29
CA VAL A 11 13.61 7.43 4.87
C VAL A 11 12.58 6.52 4.20
N ALA A 12 12.69 6.30 2.89
CA ALA A 12 11.88 5.34 2.15
C ALA A 12 12.17 3.88 2.58
N ALA A 13 13.45 3.53 2.77
CA ALA A 13 13.86 2.21 3.28
C ALA A 13 13.34 1.93 4.70
N ALA A 14 13.30 2.94 5.57
CA ALA A 14 12.73 2.82 6.92
C ALA A 14 11.22 2.54 6.90
N ALA A 15 10.49 3.02 5.89
CA ALA A 15 9.08 2.68 5.68
C ALA A 15 8.88 1.26 5.12
N CYS A 16 9.89 0.65 4.50
CA CYS A 16 9.76 -0.68 3.92
C CYS A 16 9.68 -1.81 4.95
N ALA A 17 10.44 -1.75 6.04
CA ALA A 17 10.42 -2.79 7.07
C ALA A 17 9.02 -3.03 7.71
N PRO A 18 8.30 -2.01 8.18
CA PRO A 18 6.94 -2.22 8.73
C PRO A 18 5.93 -2.62 7.65
N LEU A 19 6.10 -2.14 6.41
CA LEU A 19 5.21 -2.49 5.30
C LEU A 19 5.39 -3.95 4.86
N GLN A 20 6.64 -4.43 4.86
CA GLN A 20 6.99 -5.83 4.59
C GLN A 20 6.34 -6.76 5.60
N ALA A 21 6.48 -6.49 6.90
CA ALA A 21 5.90 -7.33 7.95
C ALA A 21 4.36 -7.41 7.85
N LEU A 22 3.70 -6.27 7.60
CA LEU A 22 2.25 -6.21 7.35
C LEU A 22 1.85 -7.08 6.14
N MET A 23 2.62 -7.00 5.06
CA MET A 23 2.36 -7.74 3.83
C MET A 23 2.55 -9.25 3.99
N GLU A 24 3.65 -9.66 4.61
CA GLU A 24 3.96 -11.06 4.86
C GLU A 24 2.91 -11.71 5.77
N GLU A 25 2.42 -10.98 6.79
CA GLU A 25 1.36 -11.44 7.69
C GLU A 25 -0.01 -11.52 7.01
N THR A 26 -0.34 -10.57 6.14
CA THR A 26 -1.70 -10.43 5.59
C THR A 26 -1.89 -11.22 4.29
N LEU A 27 -0.89 -11.21 3.40
CA LEU A 27 -1.02 -11.73 2.03
C LEU A 27 0.08 -12.76 1.67
N GLY A 28 1.06 -12.97 2.55
CA GLY A 28 2.14 -13.94 2.38
C GLY A 28 3.40 -13.39 1.71
N PRO A 29 4.47 -14.20 1.58
CA PRO A 29 5.83 -13.75 1.29
C PRO A 29 6.11 -13.42 -0.20
N ARG A 30 5.09 -13.09 -0.99
CA ARG A 30 5.19 -12.98 -2.47
C ARG A 30 5.22 -11.55 -3.01
N GLY A 31 5.39 -10.54 -2.15
CA GLY A 31 5.43 -9.13 -2.55
C GLY A 31 6.82 -8.69 -3.03
N GLU A 32 6.87 -7.93 -4.13
CA GLU A 32 8.03 -7.13 -4.51
C GLU A 32 8.00 -5.79 -3.75
N ILE A 33 9.11 -5.42 -3.14
CA ILE A 33 9.23 -4.20 -2.33
C ILE A 33 10.12 -3.20 -3.06
N ALA A 34 9.63 -1.98 -3.23
CA ALA A 34 10.37 -0.89 -3.83
C ALA A 34 10.26 0.37 -2.96
N ALA A 35 11.42 0.96 -2.64
CA ALA A 35 11.49 2.29 -2.02
C ALA A 35 11.35 3.37 -3.09
N GLY A 36 10.55 4.40 -2.86
CA GLY A 36 10.28 5.42 -3.87
C GLY A 36 9.36 6.54 -3.41
N ALA A 37 8.87 7.31 -4.37
CA ALA A 37 7.83 8.31 -4.12
C ALA A 37 6.45 7.65 -4.08
N VAL A 38 5.68 7.92 -3.03
CA VAL A 38 4.34 7.37 -2.80
C VAL A 38 3.32 8.50 -2.86
N ALA A 39 2.33 8.32 -3.73
CA ALA A 39 1.19 9.22 -3.85
C ALA A 39 0.16 8.98 -2.74
N TYR A 40 -0.50 10.06 -2.32
CA TYR A 40 -1.68 10.00 -1.44
C TYR A 40 -2.63 11.13 -1.86
N VAL A 41 -3.93 10.83 -1.96
CA VAL A 41 -4.92 11.78 -2.48
C VAL A 41 -4.85 13.11 -1.73
N GLY A 42 -4.83 14.21 -2.48
CA GLY A 42 -4.78 15.58 -1.92
C GLY A 42 -3.42 15.99 -1.35
N LEU A 43 -2.37 15.18 -1.50
CA LEU A 43 -1.01 15.52 -1.10
C LEU A 43 -0.02 15.38 -2.27
N ALA A 44 1.08 16.12 -2.18
CA ALA A 44 2.25 15.86 -3.02
C ALA A 44 2.87 14.49 -2.69
N ASP A 45 3.46 13.86 -3.70
CA ASP A 45 4.21 12.63 -3.57
C ASP A 45 5.34 12.80 -2.55
N ALA A 46 5.53 11.81 -1.71
CA ALA A 46 6.58 11.84 -0.68
C ALA A 46 7.37 10.53 -0.65
N PRO A 47 8.59 10.53 -0.12
CA PRO A 47 9.34 9.31 0.12
C PRO A 47 8.51 8.31 0.93
N GLY A 48 8.62 7.04 0.55
CA GLY A 48 7.89 5.96 1.16
C GLY A 48 8.27 4.62 0.55
N CYS A 49 7.50 3.61 0.89
CA CYS A 49 7.68 2.27 0.36
C CYS A 49 6.42 1.80 -0.34
N THR A 50 6.60 1.17 -1.49
CA THR A 50 5.56 0.45 -2.19
C THR A 50 5.84 -1.05 -2.10
N VAL A 51 4.81 -1.84 -1.77
CA VAL A 51 4.85 -3.29 -1.95
C VAL A 51 3.82 -3.66 -2.99
N SER A 52 4.26 -4.39 -4.02
CA SER A 52 3.42 -4.90 -5.09
C SER A 52 3.37 -6.42 -5.01
N LEU A 53 2.18 -6.99 -4.90
CA LEU A 53 1.94 -8.42 -4.91
C LEU A 53 1.10 -8.77 -6.14
N ARG A 54 1.45 -9.87 -6.80
CA ARG A 54 0.61 -10.50 -7.83
C ARG A 54 0.19 -11.88 -7.35
N GLY A 55 -1.09 -12.19 -7.40
CA GLY A 55 -1.61 -13.50 -7.01
C GLY A 55 -2.96 -13.82 -7.65
N GLY A 56 -3.35 -15.09 -7.63
CA GLY A 56 -4.61 -15.57 -8.19
C GLY A 56 -5.76 -15.52 -7.18
N THR A 57 -6.66 -16.50 -7.29
CA THR A 57 -7.83 -16.64 -6.40
C THR A 57 -7.45 -16.95 -4.95
N GLU A 58 -6.19 -17.32 -4.67
CA GLU A 58 -5.70 -17.50 -3.31
C GLU A 58 -5.73 -16.22 -2.47
N LEU A 59 -5.69 -15.04 -3.11
CA LEU A 59 -5.85 -13.75 -2.42
C LEU A 59 -7.33 -13.49 -2.07
N GLY A 60 -8.25 -13.91 -2.93
CA GLY A 60 -9.69 -13.82 -2.76
C GLY A 60 -10.45 -14.02 -4.07
N ALA A 61 -11.78 -14.14 -4.00
CA ALA A 61 -12.63 -14.34 -5.16
C ALA A 61 -12.87 -13.04 -5.97
N GLY A 62 -12.51 -11.87 -5.42
CA GLY A 62 -12.72 -10.56 -6.05
C GLY A 62 -11.90 -9.44 -5.40
N VAL A 63 -11.77 -8.31 -6.10
CA VAL A 63 -11.05 -7.12 -5.60
C VAL A 63 -11.59 -6.63 -4.25
N PHE A 64 -12.91 -6.67 -4.06
CA PHE A 64 -13.56 -6.26 -2.81
C PHE A 64 -13.30 -7.22 -1.65
N GLU A 65 -13.21 -8.53 -1.92
CA GLU A 65 -12.90 -9.51 -0.86
C GLU A 65 -11.45 -9.34 -0.40
N ILE A 66 -10.53 -9.16 -1.35
CA ILE A 66 -9.10 -8.89 -1.07
C ILE A 66 -8.97 -7.59 -0.28
N ALA A 67 -9.61 -6.51 -0.73
CA ALA A 67 -9.60 -5.23 -0.03
C ALA A 67 -10.17 -5.35 1.39
N SER A 68 -11.26 -6.10 1.59
CA SER A 68 -11.87 -6.32 2.91
C SER A 68 -10.97 -7.11 3.88
N LYS A 69 -10.22 -8.10 3.39
CA LYS A 69 -9.21 -8.82 4.19
C LYS A 69 -8.10 -7.88 4.65
N ILE A 70 -7.59 -7.05 3.72
CA ILE A 70 -6.55 -6.05 4.02
C ILE A 70 -7.09 -5.00 5.01
N ASP A 71 -8.31 -4.51 4.82
CA ASP A 71 -8.96 -3.55 5.71
C ASP A 71 -9.05 -4.08 7.14
N SER A 72 -9.46 -5.35 7.29
CA SER A 72 -9.54 -6.02 8.60
C SER A 72 -8.18 -6.16 9.27
N ALA A 73 -7.14 -6.53 8.52
CA ALA A 73 -5.77 -6.64 9.03
C ALA A 73 -5.21 -5.27 9.45
N LEU A 74 -5.44 -4.24 8.65
CA LEU A 74 -5.04 -2.87 8.93
C LEU A 74 -5.75 -2.32 10.17
N ALA A 75 -7.05 -2.55 10.30
CA ALA A 75 -7.82 -2.16 11.47
C ALA A 75 -7.30 -2.84 12.75
N ALA A 76 -6.94 -4.13 12.68
CA ALA A 76 -6.33 -4.85 13.81
C ALA A 76 -4.98 -4.26 14.23
N GLN A 77 -4.24 -3.66 13.30
CA GLN A 77 -2.99 -2.95 13.56
C GLN A 77 -3.18 -1.46 13.94
N GLY A 78 -4.42 -1.00 14.09
CA GLY A 78 -4.75 0.36 14.53
C GLY A 78 -4.72 1.41 13.41
N TRP A 79 -4.67 1.00 12.15
CA TRP A 79 -4.91 1.90 11.03
C TRP A 79 -6.38 2.29 10.97
N ARG A 80 -6.65 3.55 10.68
CA ARG A 80 -8.01 4.05 10.47
C ARG A 80 -8.19 4.40 9.00
N ARG A 81 -9.30 3.95 8.42
CA ARG A 81 -9.66 4.28 7.04
C ARG A 81 -9.90 5.79 6.90
N ASP A 82 -9.40 6.35 5.81
CA ASP A 82 -9.59 7.73 5.41
C ASP A 82 -10.43 7.75 4.12
N PRO A 83 -11.76 7.90 4.25
CA PRO A 83 -12.68 7.84 3.10
C PRO A 83 -12.42 8.94 2.07
N SER A 84 -11.71 10.01 2.43
CA SER A 84 -11.38 11.09 1.51
C SER A 84 -10.29 10.72 0.49
N ALA A 85 -9.56 9.62 0.76
CA ALA A 85 -8.52 9.09 -0.09
C ALA A 85 -8.91 7.77 -0.78
N ASP A 86 -10.17 7.35 -0.65
CA ASP A 86 -10.71 6.17 -1.34
C ASP A 86 -11.04 6.50 -2.81
N ALA A 87 -10.81 5.54 -3.69
CA ALA A 87 -11.15 5.65 -5.11
C ALA A 87 -11.51 4.27 -5.68
N ASP A 88 -12.72 4.14 -6.21
CA ASP A 88 -13.18 2.90 -6.85
C ASP A 88 -13.27 3.07 -8.36
N GLY A 89 -12.83 2.05 -9.10
CA GLY A 89 -12.83 2.01 -10.56
C GLY A 89 -13.30 0.66 -11.10
N ALA A 90 -13.44 0.58 -12.43
CA ALA A 90 -13.85 -0.68 -13.08
C ALA A 90 -12.74 -1.73 -12.93
N GLY A 91 -12.92 -2.68 -12.00
CA GLY A 91 -11.94 -3.74 -11.73
C GLY A 91 -10.79 -3.34 -10.81
N ALA A 92 -10.87 -2.17 -10.17
CA ALA A 92 -9.89 -1.70 -9.20
C ALA A 92 -10.58 -0.98 -8.03
N THR A 93 -10.03 -1.10 -6.84
CA THR A 93 -10.43 -0.35 -5.65
C THR A 93 -9.18 0.15 -4.95
N ALA A 94 -9.22 1.39 -4.49
CA ALA A 94 -8.17 2.00 -3.71
C ALA A 94 -8.76 2.56 -2.43
N ALA A 95 -8.05 2.36 -1.32
CA ALA A 95 -8.42 2.85 -0.01
C ALA A 95 -7.25 3.57 0.67
N GLY A 96 -7.57 4.67 1.34
CA GLY A 96 -6.63 5.43 2.15
C GLY A 96 -6.71 5.05 3.62
N TYR A 97 -5.56 5.06 4.29
CA TYR A 97 -5.45 4.77 5.71
C TYR A 97 -4.49 5.73 6.41
N VAL A 98 -4.81 6.07 7.65
CA VAL A 98 -4.01 6.93 8.50
C VAL A 98 -3.75 6.26 9.85
N ARG A 99 -2.50 6.36 10.29
CA ARG A 99 -2.07 5.95 11.63
C ARG A 99 -0.98 6.89 12.10
N ASP A 100 -1.23 7.57 13.20
CA ASP A 100 -0.36 8.63 13.71
C ASP A 100 -0.10 9.70 12.63
N ASP A 101 1.15 9.89 12.25
CA ASP A 101 1.64 10.77 11.18
C ASP A 101 1.92 10.04 9.86
N ARG A 102 1.66 8.73 9.82
CA ARG A 102 1.85 7.89 8.64
C ARG A 102 0.57 7.75 7.84
N ARG A 103 0.76 7.62 6.53
CA ARG A 103 -0.32 7.47 5.55
C ARG A 103 -0.03 6.28 4.67
N LEU A 104 -1.03 5.43 4.50
CA LEU A 104 -0.96 4.23 3.70
C LEU A 104 -2.04 4.31 2.61
N THR A 105 -1.66 4.04 1.37
CA THR A 105 -2.59 3.75 0.28
C THR A 105 -2.59 2.25 0.03
N VAL A 106 -3.77 1.68 -0.21
CA VAL A 106 -3.93 0.30 -0.65
C VAL A 106 -4.68 0.35 -1.96
N THR A 107 -4.13 -0.26 -3.01
CA THR A 107 -4.81 -0.43 -4.29
C THR A 107 -4.89 -1.92 -4.59
N VAL A 108 -6.07 -2.38 -4.95
CA VAL A 108 -6.32 -3.73 -5.43
C VAL A 108 -6.92 -3.61 -6.81
N GLU A 109 -6.22 -4.12 -7.81
CA GLU A 109 -6.67 -4.12 -9.20
C GLU A 109 -6.58 -5.52 -9.80
N ARG A 110 -7.36 -5.75 -10.84
CA ARG A 110 -7.27 -6.98 -11.64
C ARG A 110 -6.45 -6.68 -12.89
N ASP A 111 -5.31 -7.35 -13.05
CA ASP A 111 -4.38 -7.12 -14.17
C ASP A 111 -5.03 -7.42 -15.54
N GLN A 112 -6.03 -8.32 -15.58
CA GLN A 112 -6.86 -8.55 -16.76
C GLN A 112 -8.33 -8.84 -16.40
N PRO A 113 -9.31 -8.29 -17.13
CA PRO A 113 -10.73 -8.30 -16.75
C PRO A 113 -11.34 -9.70 -16.56
N GLU A 114 -10.90 -10.72 -17.30
CA GLU A 114 -11.61 -12.01 -17.37
C GLU A 114 -11.01 -13.18 -16.59
N ALA A 115 -9.72 -13.14 -16.21
CA ALA A 115 -9.09 -14.21 -15.41
C ALA A 115 -7.68 -13.86 -14.89
N GLY A 116 -7.27 -12.59 -14.97
CA GLY A 116 -5.90 -12.19 -14.63
C GLY A 116 -5.60 -12.28 -13.14
N PRO A 117 -4.32 -12.40 -12.76
CA PRO A 117 -3.92 -12.25 -11.36
C PRO A 117 -4.37 -10.88 -10.83
N TYR A 118 -4.71 -10.83 -9.54
CA TYR A 118 -4.87 -9.58 -8.83
C TYR A 118 -3.50 -8.98 -8.56
N ALA A 119 -3.40 -7.68 -8.77
CA ALA A 119 -2.29 -6.87 -8.32
C ALA A 119 -2.74 -6.10 -7.07
N VAL A 120 -1.95 -6.21 -6.01
CA VAL A 120 -2.17 -5.47 -4.77
C VAL A 120 -0.96 -4.58 -4.56
N VAL A 121 -1.17 -3.27 -4.48
CA VAL A 121 -0.12 -2.27 -4.26
C VAL A 121 -0.40 -1.54 -2.96
N LEU A 122 0.52 -1.62 -2.00
CA LEU A 122 0.46 -0.87 -0.76
C LEU A 122 1.54 0.20 -0.79
N GLY A 123 1.16 1.47 -0.61
CA GLY A 123 2.08 2.60 -0.55
C GLY A 123 2.10 3.21 0.84
N LEU A 124 3.15 2.95 1.63
CA LEU A 124 3.35 3.59 2.92
C LEU A 124 4.24 4.82 2.77
N ARG A 125 3.69 6.00 3.02
CA ARG A 125 4.48 7.23 3.14
C ARG A 125 5.26 7.20 4.44
N SER A 126 6.53 7.60 4.36
CA SER A 126 7.33 7.80 5.56
C SER A 126 6.72 8.93 6.40
N ALA A 127 6.81 8.78 7.71
CA ALA A 127 6.57 9.87 8.65
C ALA A 127 7.40 11.08 8.22
N SER A 128 6.79 12.26 8.10
CA SER A 128 7.56 13.48 7.91
C SER A 128 8.35 13.70 9.21
N ASP A 129 9.66 13.45 9.16
CA ASP A 129 10.60 13.83 10.22
C ASP A 129 10.37 15.33 10.49
N ARG A 130 9.84 15.64 11.66
CA ARG A 130 9.45 17.00 12.06
C ARG A 130 10.52 17.59 12.97
#